data_AF-A0AAU6A4Q2-F1
#
_entry.id   AF-A0AAU6A4Q2-F1
#
_cell.length_a   1.000
_cell.length_b   1.000
_cell.length_c   1.000
_cell.angle_alpha   90.00
_cell.angle_beta   90.00
_cell.angle_gamma   90.00
#
_symmetry.space_group_name_H-M   'P 1'
#
loop_
_entity.id
_entity.type
_entity.pdbx_description
1 polymer ?
#
loop_
_entity_poly.entity_id
_entity_poly.type
_entity_poly.pdbx_seq_one_letter_code
_entity_poly.pdbx_strand_id
1 'polypeptide(L)'
;MGGPGDPPEGTPEGAPAGGEDEYRSVVFDESFVRAARLQEFSAQERMADHAPAVRRRPTLQRGLPRQALILVLLIAVAFGTAIYMGVRHPYQTPVAQPPEPLRMTVIPLAPQAAVPGATSAEELYAHSPAAQFGVGADGIALPAYRRTAHFSDSQVVAALTTAKDYLVKSSLDPEVLRGATNRPARILLAPQQLDQFDQSFDHPAADGRHAPTGWLVRIDPTHAQLADSRIRVQGTLQAAEFDSSTLEVVADHTFVYALKPTGSDAKAKASLFTVRRELQFRFDRDDLRMHQAELVVSYVQAGPLACSEDSVNHLNPLLAGQTAKAGGPAGTDPYATGSATALCGSLATSAQPKV
;
A
#
# COMPACT_ATOMS: atom_id res chain seq x y z
N MET A 1 -2.17 33.55 -46.58
CA MET A 1 -2.42 33.93 -47.98
C MET A 1 -3.41 35.07 -47.98
N GLY A 2 -2.97 36.28 -48.33
CA GLY A 2 -3.76 37.51 -48.26
C GLY A 2 -2.88 38.70 -47.89
N GLY A 3 -2.00 39.11 -48.81
CA GLY A 3 -1.19 40.32 -48.65
C GLY A 3 -2.01 41.59 -48.91
N PRO A 4 -1.61 42.76 -48.38
CA PRO A 4 -2.26 44.04 -48.68
C PRO A 4 -2.02 44.40 -50.14
N GLY A 5 -3.09 44.58 -50.91
CA GLY A 5 -3.01 45.01 -52.31
C GLY A 5 -2.59 46.47 -52.42
N ASP A 6 -1.60 46.74 -53.27
CA ASP A 6 -1.23 48.09 -53.68
C ASP A 6 -2.40 48.78 -54.42
N PRO A 7 -2.57 50.10 -54.28
CA PRO A 7 -3.61 50.85 -54.98
C PRO A 7 -3.27 50.97 -56.48
N PRO A 8 -4.28 51.07 -57.37
CA PRO A 8 -4.04 51.20 -58.80
C PRO A 8 -3.38 52.56 -59.16
N GLU A 9 -2.29 52.51 -59.91
CA GLU A 9 -1.72 53.66 -60.62
C GLU A 9 -2.52 53.94 -61.90
N GLY A 10 -2.92 55.19 -62.10
CA GLY A 10 -3.42 55.67 -63.39
C GLY A 10 -4.50 56.75 -63.27
N THR A 11 -4.16 57.97 -63.65
CA THR A 11 -5.11 59.02 -64.06
C THR A 11 -5.62 58.74 -65.47
N PRO A 12 -6.94 58.74 -65.73
CA PRO A 12 -7.47 58.75 -67.09
C PRO A 12 -7.40 60.18 -67.66
N GLU A 13 -6.60 60.38 -68.69
CA GLU A 13 -6.64 61.58 -69.54
C GLU A 13 -7.92 61.59 -70.39
N GLY A 14 -8.55 62.75 -70.50
CA GLY A 14 -9.46 63.11 -71.60
C GLY A 14 -10.93 63.25 -71.23
N ALA A 15 -11.36 64.50 -71.02
CA ALA A 15 -12.77 64.92 -71.16
C ALA A 15 -13.01 65.39 -72.63
N PRO A 16 -14.23 65.76 -73.07
CA PRO A 16 -15.52 65.79 -72.36
C PRO A 16 -16.73 65.25 -73.18
N ALA A 17 -17.79 64.77 -72.51
CA ALA A 17 -19.20 64.95 -72.95
C ALA A 17 -20.20 64.27 -71.99
N GLY A 18 -21.15 65.08 -71.52
CA GLY A 18 -22.52 64.80 -71.05
C GLY A 18 -22.97 63.40 -70.62
N GLY A 19 -23.56 63.31 -69.43
CA GLY A 19 -24.43 62.20 -69.04
C GLY A 19 -24.66 62.14 -67.53
N GLU A 20 -25.73 62.75 -67.06
CA GLU A 20 -26.22 62.69 -65.69
C GLU A 20 -26.57 61.25 -65.30
N ASP A 21 -25.68 60.51 -64.63
CA ASP A 21 -26.00 59.34 -63.78
C ASP A 21 -24.75 58.71 -63.08
N GLU A 22 -23.76 59.52 -62.71
CA GLU A 22 -22.48 59.04 -62.13
C GLU A 22 -22.44 59.05 -60.58
N TYR A 23 -23.56 58.76 -59.89
CA TYR A 23 -23.57 58.78 -58.41
C TYR A 23 -24.22 57.56 -57.75
N ARG A 24 -24.47 56.48 -58.49
CA ARG A 24 -25.25 55.33 -57.98
C ARG A 24 -24.46 54.10 -57.51
N SER A 25 -23.13 54.17 -57.37
CA SER A 25 -22.32 53.03 -56.91
C SER A 25 -21.31 53.32 -55.79
N VAL A 26 -21.39 54.48 -55.13
CA VAL A 26 -20.52 54.76 -53.97
C VAL A 26 -21.21 54.28 -52.70
N VAL A 27 -20.88 53.06 -52.28
CA VAL A 27 -21.30 52.53 -50.98
C VAL A 27 -20.35 53.08 -49.92
N PHE A 28 -20.87 53.96 -49.05
CA PHE A 28 -20.12 54.52 -47.93
C PHE A 28 -19.95 53.48 -46.82
N ASP A 29 -18.96 52.60 -46.97
CA ASP A 29 -18.59 51.62 -45.94
C ASP A 29 -17.69 52.22 -44.85
N GLU A 30 -17.50 51.48 -43.74
CA GLU A 30 -16.69 51.96 -42.59
C GLU A 30 -15.21 52.17 -42.96
N SER A 31 -14.73 51.48 -43.99
CA SER A 31 -13.38 51.67 -44.56
C SER A 31 -13.23 53.01 -45.29
N PHE A 32 -14.22 53.43 -46.06
CA PHE A 32 -14.24 54.71 -46.76
C PHE A 32 -14.22 55.88 -45.76
N VAL A 33 -15.03 55.80 -44.70
CA VAL A 33 -15.07 56.82 -43.64
C VAL A 33 -13.74 56.89 -42.87
N ARG A 34 -13.04 55.76 -42.69
CA ARG A 34 -11.71 55.73 -42.06
C ARG A 34 -10.59 56.25 -42.97
N ALA A 35 -10.71 56.08 -44.29
CA ALA A 35 -9.72 56.54 -45.25
C ALA A 35 -9.79 58.06 -45.54
N ALA A 36 -10.92 58.71 -45.19
CA ALA A 36 -11.08 60.15 -45.33
C ALA A 36 -10.03 60.93 -44.51
N ARG A 37 -9.14 61.65 -45.20
CA ARG A 37 -8.02 62.40 -44.60
C ARG A 37 -8.41 63.77 -44.04
N LEU A 38 -9.68 64.15 -44.21
CA LEU A 38 -10.23 65.47 -43.93
C LEU A 38 -11.49 65.32 -43.08
N GLN A 39 -11.59 66.10 -42.01
CA GLN A 39 -12.74 66.14 -41.12
C GLN A 39 -13.34 67.55 -41.14
N GLU A 40 -14.64 67.65 -41.43
CA GLU A 40 -15.37 68.93 -41.35
C GLU A 40 -15.72 69.29 -39.90
N PHE A 41 -15.70 70.59 -39.62
CA PHE A 41 -16.13 71.15 -38.33
C PHE A 41 -17.66 71.09 -38.17
N SER A 42 -18.11 70.94 -36.93
CA SER A 42 -19.55 70.95 -36.63
C SER A 42 -20.16 72.36 -36.78
N ALA A 43 -21.48 72.45 -36.99
CA ALA A 43 -22.18 73.71 -37.21
C ALA A 43 -21.98 74.74 -36.07
N GLN A 44 -21.83 74.28 -34.82
CA GLN A 44 -21.55 75.13 -33.66
C GLN A 44 -20.11 75.67 -33.63
N GLU A 45 -19.12 74.90 -34.12
CA GLU A 45 -17.72 75.33 -34.14
C GLU A 45 -17.44 76.38 -35.23
N ARG A 46 -18.25 76.43 -36.30
CA ARG A 46 -18.16 77.46 -37.35
C ARG A 46 -18.68 78.84 -36.92
N MET A 47 -19.41 78.93 -35.80
CA MET A 47 -19.96 80.21 -35.34
C MET A 47 -18.93 81.11 -34.62
N ALA A 48 -17.80 80.54 -34.18
CA ALA A 48 -16.84 81.26 -33.34
C ALA A 48 -15.69 81.92 -34.12
N ASP A 49 -15.37 81.48 -35.34
CA ASP A 49 -14.22 82.03 -36.08
C ASP A 49 -14.32 81.76 -37.60
N HIS A 50 -13.99 82.75 -38.43
CA HIS A 50 -14.09 82.67 -39.90
C HIS A 50 -12.81 82.10 -40.53
N ALA A 51 -12.54 80.83 -40.27
CA ALA A 51 -11.40 80.07 -40.81
C ALA A 51 -11.87 78.85 -41.66
N PRO A 52 -11.07 78.35 -42.62
CA PRO A 52 -11.52 77.39 -43.63
C PRO A 52 -12.06 76.07 -43.02
N ALA A 53 -13.11 75.54 -43.66
CA ALA A 53 -14.08 74.59 -43.08
C ALA A 53 -13.61 73.13 -42.84
N VAL A 54 -12.30 72.84 -42.90
CA VAL A 54 -11.77 71.46 -42.89
C VAL A 54 -10.42 71.38 -42.17
N ARG A 55 -10.25 70.37 -41.30
CA ARG A 55 -8.96 70.04 -40.67
C ARG A 55 -8.42 68.67 -41.10
N ARG A 56 -7.10 68.51 -41.19
CA ARG A 56 -6.44 67.20 -41.39
C ARG A 56 -6.48 66.38 -40.10
N ARG A 57 -6.85 65.11 -40.21
CA ARG A 57 -6.91 64.16 -39.07
C ARG A 57 -5.48 63.67 -38.74
N PRO A 58 -5.04 63.67 -37.47
CA PRO A 58 -3.73 63.11 -37.10
C PRO A 58 -3.75 61.57 -37.16
N THR A 59 -2.67 60.97 -37.66
CA THR A 59 -2.52 59.50 -37.76
C THR A 59 -2.29 58.88 -36.38
N LEU A 60 -3.10 57.88 -36.03
CA LEU A 60 -3.05 57.22 -34.73
C LEU A 60 -1.89 56.20 -34.70
N GLN A 61 -0.67 56.62 -34.34
CA GLN A 61 0.40 55.67 -34.02
C GLN A 61 0.07 54.97 -32.69
N ARG A 62 -0.47 53.76 -32.79
CA ARG A 62 -0.89 52.94 -31.66
C ARG A 62 0.32 52.18 -31.10
N GLY A 63 1.18 52.86 -30.34
CA GLY A 63 2.14 52.17 -29.48
C GLY A 63 1.38 51.38 -28.41
N LEU A 64 1.80 50.16 -28.09
CA LEU A 64 1.17 49.40 -26.99
C LEU A 64 1.25 50.27 -25.72
N PRO A 65 0.11 50.52 -25.03
CA PRO A 65 0.13 51.33 -23.82
C PRO A 65 1.05 50.65 -22.80
N ARG A 66 1.87 51.42 -22.08
CA ARG A 66 2.77 50.91 -21.02
C ARG A 66 2.05 49.95 -20.05
N GLN A 67 0.74 50.13 -19.87
CA GLN A 67 -0.15 49.26 -19.10
C GLN A 67 -0.23 47.81 -19.64
N ALA A 68 -0.26 47.61 -20.97
CA ALA A 68 -0.27 46.29 -21.57
C ALA A 68 1.07 45.56 -21.37
N LEU A 69 2.18 46.29 -21.43
CA LEU A 69 3.51 45.76 -21.13
C LEU A 69 3.64 45.35 -19.65
N ILE A 70 3.12 46.17 -18.73
CA ILE A 70 3.08 45.84 -17.30
C ILE A 70 2.21 44.60 -17.05
N LEU A 71 1.05 44.48 -17.71
CA LEU A 71 0.17 43.33 -17.58
C LEU A 71 0.85 42.03 -18.06
N VAL A 72 1.51 42.07 -19.21
CA VAL A 72 2.26 40.91 -19.73
C VAL A 72 3.40 40.52 -18.80
N LEU A 73 4.11 41.49 -18.22
CA LEU A 73 5.16 41.24 -17.23
C LEU A 73 4.59 40.58 -15.97
N LEU A 74 3.45 41.05 -15.46
CA LEU A 74 2.79 40.44 -14.31
C LEU A 74 2.33 39.00 -14.58
N ILE A 75 1.78 38.73 -15.77
CA ILE A 75 1.42 37.36 -16.18
C ILE A 75 2.67 36.47 -16.25
N ALA A 76 3.76 36.96 -16.85
CA ALA A 76 5.01 36.23 -16.95
C ALA A 76 5.62 35.92 -15.57
N VAL A 77 5.57 36.88 -14.63
CA VAL A 77 6.02 36.69 -13.25
C VAL A 77 5.12 35.67 -12.53
N ALA A 78 3.79 35.80 -12.64
CA ALA A 78 2.87 34.85 -12.01
C ALA A 78 3.10 33.41 -12.52
N PHE A 79 3.23 33.23 -13.84
CA PHE A 79 3.55 31.94 -14.44
C PHE A 79 4.93 31.44 -14.03
N GLY A 80 5.95 32.31 -14.04
CA GLY A 80 7.29 31.96 -13.58
C GLY A 80 7.30 31.52 -12.12
N THR A 81 6.50 32.16 -11.27
CA THR A 81 6.35 31.79 -9.85
C THR A 81 5.61 30.47 -9.69
N ALA A 82 4.55 30.23 -10.47
CA ALA A 82 3.82 28.97 -10.47
C ALA A 82 4.69 27.80 -10.96
N ILE A 83 5.48 28.02 -12.02
CA ILE A 83 6.45 27.05 -12.52
C ILE A 83 7.56 26.83 -11.47
N TYR A 84 8.07 27.89 -10.86
CA TYR A 84 9.09 27.78 -9.82
C TYR A 84 8.60 27.03 -8.59
N MET A 85 7.36 27.26 -8.13
CA MET A 85 6.73 26.51 -7.04
C MET A 85 6.37 25.08 -7.45
N GLY A 86 5.99 24.83 -8.71
CA GLY A 86 5.77 23.48 -9.24
C GLY A 86 7.06 22.68 -9.41
N VAL A 87 8.18 23.35 -9.69
CA VAL A 87 9.50 22.71 -9.84
C VAL A 87 10.21 22.54 -8.49
N ARG A 88 10.12 23.53 -7.60
CA ARG A 88 10.60 23.43 -6.22
C ARG A 88 9.46 22.99 -5.31
N HIS A 89 9.22 21.68 -5.26
CA HIS A 89 8.35 21.07 -4.25
C HIS A 89 8.87 21.43 -2.85
N PRO A 90 8.16 22.26 -2.04
CA PRO A 90 8.54 22.55 -0.66
C PRO A 90 8.15 21.41 0.31
N TYR A 91 7.45 20.40 -0.20
CA TYR A 91 7.43 19.08 0.40
C TYR A 91 8.53 18.28 -0.25
N GLN A 92 9.63 18.06 0.46
CA GLN A 92 10.41 16.86 0.24
C GLN A 92 9.40 15.71 0.37
N THR A 93 9.04 15.08 -0.74
CA THR A 93 8.57 13.69 -0.67
C THR A 93 9.64 13.01 0.16
N PRO A 94 9.31 12.45 1.34
CA PRO A 94 10.25 11.59 2.02
C PRO A 94 10.76 10.63 0.95
N VAL A 95 12.07 10.61 0.72
CA VAL A 95 12.67 9.59 -0.14
C VAL A 95 12.08 8.30 0.40
N ALA A 96 11.24 7.64 -0.40
CA ALA A 96 10.59 6.40 0.01
C ALA A 96 11.74 5.47 0.39
N GLN A 97 11.95 5.29 1.69
CA GLN A 97 12.91 4.30 2.15
C GLN A 97 12.42 2.99 1.53
N PRO A 98 13.32 2.20 0.92
CA PRO A 98 12.93 0.87 0.47
C PRO A 98 12.24 0.17 1.64
N PRO A 99 11.03 -0.36 1.43
CA PRO A 99 10.27 -1.02 2.50
C PRO A 99 11.17 -2.10 3.12
N GLU A 100 11.19 -2.17 4.45
CA GLU A 100 12.07 -3.12 5.12
C GLU A 100 11.53 -4.53 4.87
N PRO A 101 12.24 -5.39 4.12
CA PRO A 101 11.73 -6.71 3.79
C PRO A 101 11.61 -7.57 5.04
N LEU A 102 10.49 -8.30 5.18
CA LEU A 102 10.20 -9.15 6.33
C LEU A 102 11.40 -10.04 6.64
N ARG A 103 11.75 -10.08 7.93
CA ARG A 103 12.69 -11.03 8.50
C ARG A 103 11.91 -12.12 9.24
N MET A 104 12.25 -13.36 8.96
CA MET A 104 11.60 -14.51 9.58
C MET A 104 12.60 -15.47 10.22
N THR A 105 12.17 -16.09 11.30
CA THR A 105 12.88 -17.17 11.97
C THR A 105 11.86 -18.24 12.34
N VAL A 106 12.06 -19.45 11.85
CA VAL A 106 11.19 -20.61 12.12
C VAL A 106 12.02 -21.65 12.86
N ILE A 107 11.61 -21.98 14.08
CA ILE A 107 12.32 -22.91 14.96
C ILE A 107 11.44 -24.13 15.21
N PRO A 108 11.75 -25.28 14.61
CA PRO A 108 11.13 -26.54 14.99
C PRO A 108 11.56 -26.95 16.41
N LEU A 109 10.60 -27.45 17.18
CA LEU A 109 10.77 -27.93 18.55
C LEU A 109 10.60 -29.44 18.61
N ALA A 110 11.71 -30.14 18.84
CA ALA A 110 11.74 -31.60 18.91
C ALA A 110 11.28 -32.13 20.28
N PRO A 111 10.29 -33.04 20.33
CA PRO A 111 9.91 -33.71 21.57
C PRO A 111 11.03 -34.63 22.06
N GLN A 112 11.17 -34.72 23.38
CA GLN A 112 12.17 -35.58 24.02
C GLN A 112 11.74 -37.05 24.14
N ALA A 113 10.44 -37.33 23.96
CA ALA A 113 9.84 -38.65 24.06
C ALA A 113 8.76 -38.82 22.98
N ALA A 114 8.09 -39.97 22.97
CA ALA A 114 6.95 -40.19 22.09
C ALA A 114 5.85 -39.15 22.35
N VAL A 115 5.28 -38.59 21.29
CA VAL A 115 4.24 -37.58 21.38
C VAL A 115 3.01 -38.17 22.06
N PRO A 116 2.53 -37.60 23.18
CA PRO A 116 1.33 -38.07 23.85
C PRO A 116 0.10 -37.91 22.95
N GLY A 117 -0.85 -38.83 23.08
CA GLY A 117 -2.06 -38.78 22.28
C GLY A 117 -3.22 -39.56 22.88
N ALA A 118 -4.41 -39.02 22.67
CA ALA A 118 -5.68 -39.56 23.14
C ALA A 118 -6.72 -39.46 22.02
N THR A 119 -7.81 -40.23 22.13
CA THR A 119 -8.91 -40.18 21.15
C THR A 119 -9.75 -38.91 21.30
N SER A 120 -9.78 -38.33 22.50
CA SER A 120 -10.49 -37.09 22.80
C SER A 120 -9.54 -35.89 22.73
N ALA A 121 -9.78 -34.99 21.77
CA ALA A 121 -9.08 -33.70 21.71
C ALA A 121 -9.33 -32.85 22.97
N GLU A 122 -10.53 -32.94 23.54
CA GLU A 122 -10.89 -32.21 24.75
C GLU A 122 -10.10 -32.66 25.98
N GLU A 123 -9.89 -33.97 26.11
CA GLU A 123 -9.05 -34.55 27.15
C GLU A 123 -7.60 -34.07 27.03
N LEU A 124 -7.07 -34.03 25.80
CA LEU A 124 -5.73 -33.50 25.55
C LEU A 124 -5.61 -32.04 26.00
N TYR A 125 -6.55 -31.19 25.59
CA TYR A 125 -6.54 -29.79 26.00
C TYR A 125 -6.62 -29.65 27.52
N ALA A 126 -7.54 -30.36 28.17
CA ALA A 126 -7.76 -30.32 29.62
C ALA A 126 -6.51 -30.72 30.43
N HIS A 127 -5.69 -31.64 29.92
CA HIS A 127 -4.46 -32.12 30.57
C HIS A 127 -3.20 -31.41 30.07
N SER A 128 -3.33 -30.23 29.46
CA SER A 128 -2.22 -29.42 28.94
C SER A 128 -2.29 -27.97 29.46
N PRO A 129 -1.23 -27.16 29.29
CA PRO A 129 -1.29 -25.72 29.55
C PRO A 129 -2.39 -24.98 28.77
N ALA A 130 -2.88 -25.56 27.67
CA ALA A 130 -3.93 -24.98 26.82
C ALA A 130 -5.34 -25.06 27.43
N ALA A 131 -5.51 -25.72 28.58
CA ALA A 131 -6.82 -25.84 29.25
C ALA A 131 -7.46 -24.48 29.57
N GLN A 132 -6.62 -23.47 29.84
CA GLN A 132 -7.02 -22.10 30.19
C GLN A 132 -7.08 -21.14 29.00
N PHE A 133 -6.79 -21.63 27.78
CA PHE A 133 -6.72 -20.78 26.58
C PHE A 133 -8.12 -20.52 26.04
N GLY A 134 -8.30 -19.36 25.42
CA GLY A 134 -9.52 -19.04 24.66
C GLY A 134 -9.64 -19.90 23.41
N VAL A 135 -10.81 -19.89 22.77
CA VAL A 135 -11.06 -20.66 21.55
C VAL A 135 -11.07 -19.74 20.33
N GLY A 136 -10.32 -20.09 19.29
CA GLY A 136 -10.30 -19.37 18.03
C GLY A 136 -10.00 -17.88 18.20
N ALA A 137 -10.76 -17.03 17.50
CA ALA A 137 -10.59 -15.58 17.52
C ALA A 137 -10.91 -14.93 18.88
N ASP A 138 -11.66 -15.62 19.75
CA ASP A 138 -11.96 -15.14 21.11
C ASP A 138 -10.74 -15.23 22.03
N GLY A 139 -9.78 -16.11 21.72
CA GLY A 139 -8.49 -16.17 22.41
C GLY A 139 -7.50 -15.08 21.99
N ILE A 140 -7.87 -14.22 21.04
CA ILE A 140 -7.10 -13.05 20.58
C ILE A 140 -7.84 -11.80 21.05
N ALA A 141 -7.75 -11.49 22.34
CA ALA A 141 -8.41 -10.33 22.93
C ALA A 141 -7.64 -9.04 22.59
N LEU A 142 -8.37 -7.98 22.26
CA LEU A 142 -7.74 -6.66 22.13
C LEU A 142 -7.41 -6.12 23.52
N PRO A 143 -6.20 -5.55 23.72
CA PRO A 143 -5.85 -4.93 24.99
C PRO A 143 -6.67 -3.66 25.19
N ALA A 144 -6.64 -3.12 26.41
CA ALA A 144 -7.03 -1.73 26.62
C ALA A 144 -6.10 -0.83 25.80
N TYR A 145 -6.68 0.12 25.06
CA TYR A 145 -5.94 1.05 24.22
C TYR A 145 -6.33 2.49 24.54
N ARG A 146 -5.45 3.40 24.13
CA ARG A 146 -5.61 4.84 24.31
C ARG A 146 -4.83 5.54 23.21
N ARG A 147 -5.26 6.73 22.83
CA ARG A 147 -4.49 7.61 21.94
C ARG A 147 -3.06 7.79 22.45
N THR A 148 -2.16 7.96 21.50
CA THR A 148 -0.76 8.27 21.72
C THR A 148 -0.51 9.77 21.42
N ALA A 149 0.74 10.19 21.26
CA ALA A 149 1.09 11.57 20.96
C ALA A 149 0.61 11.99 19.56
N HIS A 150 0.76 11.10 18.57
CA HIS A 150 0.53 11.37 17.15
C HIS A 150 -0.64 10.58 16.55
N PHE A 151 -1.20 9.60 17.28
CA PHE A 151 -2.32 8.76 16.82
C PHE A 151 -3.54 8.87 17.73
N SER A 152 -4.73 8.93 17.13
CA SER A 152 -6.01 8.92 17.83
C SER A 152 -6.36 7.52 18.37
N ASP A 153 -7.32 7.45 19.28
CA ASP A 153 -7.86 6.17 19.78
C ASP A 153 -8.38 5.29 18.64
N SER A 154 -9.03 5.89 17.63
CA SER A 154 -9.54 5.20 16.45
C SER A 154 -8.43 4.60 15.57
N GLN A 155 -7.26 5.24 15.51
CA GLN A 155 -6.11 4.74 14.76
C GLN A 155 -5.42 3.59 15.49
N VAL A 156 -5.27 3.71 16.81
CA VAL A 156 -4.68 2.63 17.63
C VAL A 156 -5.55 1.38 17.58
N VAL A 157 -6.88 1.52 17.71
CA VAL A 157 -7.77 0.35 17.61
C VAL A 157 -7.82 -0.23 16.19
N ALA A 158 -7.69 0.59 15.14
CA ALA A 158 -7.62 0.10 13.77
C ALA A 158 -6.39 -0.80 13.58
N ALA A 159 -5.18 -0.34 13.99
CA ALA A 159 -3.95 -1.13 13.96
C ALA A 159 -4.09 -2.46 14.72
N LEU A 160 -4.59 -2.41 15.96
CA LEU A 160 -4.81 -3.60 16.78
C LEU A 160 -5.80 -4.58 16.13
N THR A 161 -6.86 -4.07 15.49
CA THR A 161 -7.87 -4.88 14.81
C THR A 161 -7.30 -5.52 13.55
N THR A 162 -6.57 -4.78 12.72
CA THR A 162 -5.90 -5.32 11.53
C THR A 162 -4.89 -6.40 11.89
N ALA A 163 -4.09 -6.20 12.94
CA ALA A 163 -3.16 -7.22 13.45
C ALA A 163 -3.90 -8.48 13.94
N LYS A 164 -5.00 -8.32 14.70
CA LYS A 164 -5.87 -9.43 15.11
C LYS A 164 -6.42 -10.19 13.90
N ASP A 165 -6.95 -9.50 12.91
CA ASP A 165 -7.49 -10.13 11.71
C ASP A 165 -6.42 -10.90 10.94
N TYR A 166 -5.20 -10.34 10.85
CA TYR A 166 -4.07 -11.05 10.25
C TYR A 166 -3.78 -12.35 11.01
N LEU A 167 -3.72 -12.34 12.35
CA LEU A 167 -3.52 -13.55 13.15
C LEU A 167 -4.63 -14.58 12.93
N VAL A 168 -5.89 -14.16 12.90
CA VAL A 168 -7.02 -15.05 12.63
C VAL A 168 -6.88 -15.68 11.24
N LYS A 169 -6.64 -14.88 10.20
CA LYS A 169 -6.54 -15.36 8.83
C LYS A 169 -5.30 -16.20 8.56
N SER A 170 -4.18 -15.92 9.23
CA SER A 170 -2.92 -16.63 9.03
C SER A 170 -2.72 -17.84 9.94
N SER A 171 -3.51 -17.99 11.02
CA SER A 171 -3.29 -19.05 12.03
C SER A 171 -4.53 -19.83 12.44
N LEU A 172 -5.74 -19.42 12.06
CA LEU A 172 -6.98 -20.10 12.46
C LEU A 172 -7.87 -20.51 11.28
N ASP A 173 -7.69 -19.90 10.11
CA ASP A 173 -8.50 -20.20 8.92
C ASP A 173 -8.22 -21.65 8.45
N PRO A 174 -9.23 -22.55 8.42
CA PRO A 174 -9.02 -23.96 8.09
C PRO A 174 -8.44 -24.20 6.70
N GLU A 175 -8.75 -23.35 5.72
CA GLU A 175 -8.24 -23.48 4.35
C GLU A 175 -6.78 -23.02 4.25
N VAL A 176 -6.37 -22.06 5.08
CA VAL A 176 -4.96 -21.66 5.23
C VAL A 176 -4.17 -22.75 5.96
N LEU A 177 -4.72 -23.29 7.05
CA LEU A 177 -4.06 -24.32 7.86
C LEU A 177 -3.71 -25.58 7.04
N ARG A 178 -4.60 -25.99 6.15
CA ARG A 178 -4.39 -27.13 5.23
C ARG A 178 -3.65 -26.76 3.93
N GLY A 179 -3.16 -25.53 3.81
CA GLY A 179 -2.41 -25.04 2.66
C GLY A 179 -3.19 -24.85 1.36
N ALA A 180 -4.53 -24.91 1.39
CA ALA A 180 -5.40 -24.80 0.21
C ALA A 180 -5.45 -23.38 -0.36
N THR A 181 -5.22 -22.36 0.48
CA THR A 181 -5.13 -20.96 0.04
C THR A 181 -4.20 -20.14 0.93
N ASN A 182 -3.66 -19.05 0.39
CA ASN A 182 -2.92 -18.03 1.14
C ASN A 182 -3.62 -16.65 1.09
N ARG A 183 -4.72 -16.56 0.32
CA ARG A 183 -5.40 -15.31 -0.02
C ARG A 183 -5.94 -14.55 1.20
N PRO A 184 -6.56 -15.18 2.21
CA PRO A 184 -7.14 -14.44 3.33
C PRO A 184 -6.13 -13.62 4.13
N ALA A 185 -4.88 -14.07 4.23
CA ALA A 185 -3.81 -13.32 4.85
C ALA A 185 -3.15 -12.34 3.86
N ARG A 186 -2.96 -12.76 2.59
CA ARG A 186 -2.35 -11.93 1.55
C ARG A 186 -3.05 -10.58 1.38
N ILE A 187 -4.39 -10.56 1.42
CA ILE A 187 -5.17 -9.31 1.22
C ILE A 187 -5.01 -8.30 2.36
N LEU A 188 -4.52 -8.73 3.53
CA LEU A 188 -4.27 -7.89 4.68
C LEU A 188 -2.85 -7.33 4.70
N LEU A 189 -1.98 -7.73 3.76
CA LEU A 189 -0.62 -7.22 3.68
C LEU A 189 -0.58 -5.90 2.91
N ALA A 190 0.33 -5.02 3.33
CA ALA A 190 0.64 -3.79 2.62
C ALA A 190 1.14 -4.13 1.18
N PRO A 191 0.79 -3.32 0.16
CA PRO A 191 1.13 -3.62 -1.23
C PRO A 191 2.62 -3.85 -1.47
N GLN A 192 3.49 -3.13 -0.74
CA GLN A 192 4.93 -3.28 -0.83
C GLN A 192 5.48 -4.67 -0.46
N GLN A 193 4.72 -5.49 0.28
CA GLN A 193 5.16 -6.81 0.72
C GLN A 193 4.65 -7.95 -0.17
N LEU A 194 3.76 -7.66 -1.13
CA LEU A 194 3.12 -8.70 -1.93
C LEU A 194 4.12 -9.49 -2.80
N ASP A 195 5.14 -8.83 -3.33
CA ASP A 195 6.18 -9.50 -4.12
C ASP A 195 6.97 -10.52 -3.28
N GLN A 196 7.41 -10.12 -2.07
CA GLN A 196 8.10 -11.02 -1.14
C GLN A 196 7.18 -12.17 -0.70
N PHE A 197 5.91 -11.85 -0.41
CA PHE A 197 4.92 -12.85 -0.04
C PHE A 197 4.73 -13.89 -1.15
N ASP A 198 4.46 -13.45 -2.38
CA ASP A 198 4.23 -14.34 -3.52
C ASP A 198 5.47 -15.18 -3.82
N GLN A 199 6.67 -14.56 -3.80
CA GLN A 199 7.94 -15.27 -3.95
C GLN A 199 8.13 -16.36 -2.89
N SER A 200 7.65 -16.15 -1.65
CA SER A 200 7.74 -17.15 -0.59
C SER A 200 6.98 -18.43 -0.95
N PHE A 201 5.85 -18.33 -1.67
CA PHE A 201 5.06 -19.51 -2.07
C PHE A 201 5.54 -20.11 -3.39
N ASP A 202 5.99 -19.28 -4.33
CA ASP A 202 6.48 -19.76 -5.63
C ASP A 202 7.85 -20.44 -5.52
N HIS A 203 8.73 -19.88 -4.67
CA HIS A 203 10.09 -20.38 -4.44
C HIS A 203 10.42 -20.39 -2.93
N PRO A 204 9.82 -21.31 -2.15
CA PRO A 204 10.07 -21.39 -0.72
C PRO A 204 11.55 -21.58 -0.38
N ALA A 205 12.10 -20.80 0.54
CA ALA A 205 13.50 -20.88 0.95
C ALA A 205 13.74 -20.63 2.44
N ALA A 206 14.75 -21.30 3.00
CA ALA A 206 15.26 -21.12 4.37
C ALA A 206 16.27 -19.95 4.49
N ASP A 207 15.98 -18.82 3.86
CA ASP A 207 16.87 -17.64 3.80
C ASP A 207 16.51 -16.54 4.82
N GLY A 208 15.56 -16.84 5.70
CA GLY A 208 15.04 -15.89 6.67
C GLY A 208 14.16 -14.80 6.05
N ARG A 209 13.65 -15.01 4.83
CA ARG A 209 12.77 -14.08 4.11
C ARG A 209 11.65 -14.73 3.31
N HIS A 210 11.83 -15.96 2.85
CA HIS A 210 10.93 -16.60 1.88
C HIS A 210 10.39 -17.96 2.35
N ALA A 211 10.22 -18.16 3.65
CA ALA A 211 9.52 -19.32 4.21
C ALA A 211 8.01 -19.04 4.36
N PRO A 212 7.12 -19.72 3.63
CA PRO A 212 5.67 -19.67 3.82
C PRO A 212 5.21 -19.85 5.27
N THR A 213 5.90 -20.70 6.04
CA THR A 213 5.59 -20.96 7.46
C THR A 213 5.92 -19.79 8.38
N GLY A 214 6.73 -18.82 7.92
CA GLY A 214 6.93 -17.54 8.60
C GLY A 214 5.73 -16.60 8.44
N TRP A 215 5.03 -16.68 7.31
CA TRP A 215 3.83 -15.87 7.04
C TRP A 215 2.57 -16.48 7.68
N LEU A 216 2.40 -17.79 7.52
CA LEU A 216 1.15 -18.50 7.82
C LEU A 216 1.45 -19.79 8.59
N VAL A 217 0.52 -20.24 9.42
CA VAL A 217 0.55 -21.62 9.94
C VAL A 217 0.02 -22.53 8.83
N ARG A 218 0.90 -23.35 8.26
CA ARG A 218 0.59 -24.31 7.19
C ARG A 218 1.01 -25.69 7.64
N ILE A 219 0.05 -26.56 7.90
CA ILE A 219 0.26 -27.97 8.26
C ILE A 219 0.22 -28.78 6.96
N ASP A 220 1.15 -29.73 6.79
CA ASP A 220 1.12 -30.62 5.62
C ASP A 220 -0.18 -31.43 5.61
N PRO A 221 -1.09 -31.17 4.65
CA PRO A 221 -2.40 -31.81 4.61
C PRO A 221 -2.32 -33.29 4.22
N THR A 222 -1.19 -33.75 3.66
CA THR A 222 -0.98 -35.16 3.34
C THR A 222 -0.64 -35.98 4.59
N HIS A 223 -0.12 -35.32 5.62
CA HIS A 223 0.32 -35.96 6.86
C HIS A 223 -0.72 -35.83 7.98
N ALA A 224 -1.22 -34.61 8.21
CA ALA A 224 -2.05 -34.29 9.37
C ALA A 224 -3.27 -33.45 9.00
N GLN A 225 -4.35 -33.66 9.75
CA GLN A 225 -5.57 -32.87 9.69
C GLN A 225 -6.05 -32.50 11.10
N LEU A 226 -6.88 -31.45 11.21
CA LEU A 226 -7.52 -31.08 12.46
C LEU A 226 -8.42 -32.21 12.96
N ALA A 227 -8.24 -32.58 14.23
CA ALA A 227 -9.12 -33.47 14.98
C ALA A 227 -10.24 -32.70 15.69
N ASP A 228 -10.02 -31.41 15.98
CA ASP A 228 -10.99 -30.48 16.57
C ASP A 228 -10.79 -29.09 15.93
N SER A 229 -11.88 -28.42 15.55
CA SER A 229 -11.85 -27.06 15.00
C SER A 229 -11.74 -25.98 16.09
N ARG A 230 -11.95 -26.33 17.36
CA ARG A 230 -11.80 -25.45 18.53
C ARG A 230 -10.33 -25.28 18.91
N ILE A 231 -9.59 -24.60 18.04
CA ILE A 231 -8.17 -24.28 18.24
C ILE A 231 -8.04 -23.40 19.49
N ARG A 232 -7.07 -23.72 20.37
CA ARG A 232 -6.83 -22.96 21.59
C ARG A 232 -5.83 -21.85 21.35
N VAL A 233 -6.11 -20.66 21.85
CA VAL A 233 -5.27 -19.48 21.65
C VAL A 233 -5.11 -18.69 22.95
N GLN A 234 -3.89 -18.25 23.22
CA GLN A 234 -3.57 -17.29 24.26
C GLN A 234 -2.44 -16.38 23.77
N GLY A 235 -2.52 -15.10 24.07
CA GLY A 235 -1.46 -14.16 23.71
C GLY A 235 -1.77 -12.74 24.09
N THR A 236 -0.93 -11.83 23.61
CA THR A 236 -1.08 -10.39 23.82
C THR A 236 -0.83 -9.62 22.53
N LEU A 237 -1.52 -8.49 22.41
CA LEU A 237 -1.22 -7.44 21.43
C LEU A 237 -0.79 -6.19 22.20
N GLN A 238 0.19 -5.47 21.67
CA GLN A 238 0.67 -4.22 22.25
C GLN A 238 0.88 -3.22 21.12
N ALA A 239 0.34 -2.01 21.28
CA ALA A 239 0.51 -0.94 20.30
C ALA A 239 1.37 0.18 20.89
N ALA A 240 2.34 0.67 20.11
CA ALA A 240 3.22 1.78 20.45
C ALA A 240 3.51 2.63 19.20
N GLU A 241 3.99 3.85 19.39
CA GLU A 241 4.56 4.62 18.27
C GLU A 241 5.97 4.12 17.98
N PHE A 242 6.22 3.72 16.74
CA PHE A 242 7.58 3.53 16.24
C PHE A 242 8.22 4.89 15.95
N ASP A 243 7.45 5.77 15.31
CA ASP A 243 7.77 7.18 15.09
C ASP A 243 6.47 8.02 14.98
N SER A 244 6.59 9.32 14.67
CA SER A 244 5.44 10.24 14.58
C SER A 244 4.43 9.95 13.45
N SER A 245 4.81 9.10 12.49
CA SER A 245 4.05 8.69 11.31
C SER A 245 3.71 7.20 11.28
N THR A 246 4.32 6.38 12.12
CA THR A 246 4.20 4.92 12.10
C THR A 246 3.81 4.37 13.47
N LEU A 247 2.70 3.61 13.54
CA LEU A 247 2.38 2.76 14.68
C LEU A 247 3.05 1.39 14.52
N GLU A 248 3.51 0.84 15.62
CA GLU A 248 3.94 -0.55 15.73
C GLU A 248 2.94 -1.34 16.56
N VAL A 249 2.61 -2.55 16.11
CA VAL A 249 1.90 -3.54 16.92
C VAL A 249 2.76 -4.78 17.05
N VAL A 250 3.06 -5.16 18.30
CA VAL A 250 3.70 -6.43 18.61
C VAL A 250 2.63 -7.42 19.04
N ALA A 251 2.65 -8.60 18.44
CA ALA A 251 1.73 -9.70 18.72
C ALA A 251 2.51 -10.95 19.15
N ASP A 252 2.30 -11.42 20.38
CA ASP A 252 2.88 -12.68 20.88
C ASP A 252 1.74 -13.63 21.23
N HIS A 253 1.51 -14.64 20.40
CA HIS A 253 0.40 -15.58 20.54
C HIS A 253 0.86 -17.02 20.42
N THR A 254 0.32 -17.87 21.28
CA THR A 254 0.46 -19.32 21.21
C THR A 254 -0.86 -19.95 20.76
N PHE A 255 -0.79 -20.71 19.68
CA PHE A 255 -1.88 -21.47 19.08
C PHE A 255 -1.66 -22.96 19.34
N VAL A 256 -2.69 -23.67 19.79
CA VAL A 256 -2.63 -25.12 20.03
C VAL A 256 -3.73 -25.82 19.25
N TYR A 257 -3.30 -26.72 18.37
CA TYR A 257 -4.12 -27.48 17.44
C TYR A 257 -4.18 -28.93 17.90
N ALA A 258 -5.36 -29.55 17.88
CA ALA A 258 -5.48 -31.00 17.99
C ALA A 258 -5.41 -31.60 16.59
N LEU A 259 -4.41 -32.45 16.34
CA LEU A 259 -4.14 -33.03 15.02
C LEU A 259 -4.22 -34.56 15.06
N LYS A 260 -4.66 -35.16 13.96
CA LYS A 260 -4.65 -36.61 13.72
C LYS A 260 -4.17 -36.91 12.30
N PRO A 261 -3.79 -38.16 11.98
CA PRO A 261 -3.35 -38.51 10.63
C PRO A 261 -4.44 -38.24 9.58
N THR A 262 -4.05 -37.74 8.42
CA THR A 262 -4.99 -37.49 7.32
C THR A 262 -5.69 -38.78 6.89
N GLY A 263 -7.01 -38.71 6.68
CA GLY A 263 -7.81 -39.87 6.23
C GLY A 263 -8.03 -40.95 7.29
N SER A 264 -7.59 -40.72 8.54
CA SER A 264 -7.81 -41.65 9.64
C SER A 264 -9.26 -41.65 10.13
N ASP A 265 -9.66 -42.76 10.76
CA ASP A 265 -10.99 -42.92 11.33
C ASP A 265 -11.28 -41.92 12.48
N ALA A 266 -12.53 -41.94 12.98
CA ALA A 266 -12.95 -41.06 14.07
C ALA A 266 -12.32 -41.43 15.44
N LYS A 267 -11.75 -42.63 15.58
CA LYS A 267 -11.15 -43.16 16.81
C LYS A 267 -9.63 -43.05 16.83
N ALA A 268 -9.02 -42.59 15.74
CA ALA A 268 -7.58 -42.36 15.68
C ALA A 268 -7.15 -41.38 16.77
N LYS A 269 -6.04 -41.68 17.42
CA LYS A 269 -5.49 -40.81 18.46
C LYS A 269 -5.09 -39.48 17.84
N ALA A 270 -5.56 -38.40 18.46
CA ALA A 270 -5.06 -37.06 18.21
C ALA A 270 -3.86 -36.76 19.11
N SER A 271 -3.09 -35.75 18.75
CA SER A 271 -2.02 -35.15 19.55
C SER A 271 -2.10 -33.62 19.46
N LEU A 272 -1.55 -32.93 20.45
CA LEU A 272 -1.47 -31.47 20.41
C LEU A 272 -0.24 -31.01 19.64
N PHE A 273 -0.43 -30.01 18.79
CA PHE A 273 0.60 -29.29 18.08
C PHE A 273 0.52 -27.81 18.47
N THR A 274 1.63 -27.25 18.93
CA THR A 274 1.72 -25.90 19.49
C THR A 274 2.58 -25.03 18.59
N VAL A 275 2.10 -23.83 18.28
CA VAL A 275 2.82 -22.81 17.52
C VAL A 275 2.78 -21.50 18.29
N ARG A 276 3.94 -21.02 18.75
CA ARG A 276 4.09 -19.65 19.25
C ARG A 276 4.58 -18.76 18.12
N ARG A 277 3.90 -17.64 17.91
CA ARG A 277 4.24 -16.63 16.91
C ARG A 277 4.41 -15.29 17.60
N GLU A 278 5.58 -14.69 17.44
CA GLU A 278 5.87 -13.31 17.80
C GLU A 278 6.03 -12.52 16.50
N LEU A 279 5.08 -11.61 16.24
CA LEU A 279 4.99 -10.83 15.02
C LEU A 279 5.09 -9.35 15.35
N GLN A 280 5.79 -8.59 14.51
CA GLN A 280 5.84 -7.13 14.61
C GLN A 280 5.29 -6.52 13.33
N PHE A 281 4.27 -5.69 13.49
CA PHE A 281 3.58 -5.00 12.40
C PHE A 281 3.87 -3.50 12.46
N ARG A 282 4.04 -2.87 11.30
CA ARG A 282 4.03 -1.42 11.14
C ARG A 282 2.77 -0.97 10.40
N PHE A 283 2.29 0.21 10.76
CA PHE A 283 1.13 0.84 10.17
C PHE A 283 1.38 2.33 9.98
N ASP A 284 1.41 2.77 8.73
CA ASP A 284 1.25 4.19 8.42
C ASP A 284 -0.25 4.58 8.36
N ARG A 285 -0.54 5.84 8.02
CA ARG A 285 -1.93 6.30 7.95
C ARG A 285 -2.73 5.67 6.80
N ASP A 286 -2.07 5.29 5.71
CA ASP A 286 -2.71 4.62 4.58
C ASP A 286 -3.00 3.16 4.91
N ASP A 287 -2.07 2.44 5.54
CA ASP A 287 -2.27 1.09 6.06
C ASP A 287 -3.49 1.00 6.98
N LEU A 288 -3.58 1.94 7.95
CA LEU A 288 -4.72 2.05 8.86
C LEU A 288 -6.05 2.30 8.13
N ARG A 289 -6.03 3.11 7.06
CA ARG A 289 -7.22 3.43 6.26
C ARG A 289 -7.64 2.25 5.37
N MET A 290 -6.68 1.49 4.88
CA MET A 290 -6.88 0.39 3.94
C MET A 290 -7.07 -0.97 4.64
N HIS A 291 -6.95 -1.03 5.97
CA HIS A 291 -6.96 -2.27 6.76
C HIS A 291 -5.87 -3.25 6.31
N GLN A 292 -4.68 -2.70 6.09
CA GLN A 292 -3.49 -3.44 5.69
C GLN A 292 -2.40 -3.32 6.76
N ALA A 293 -1.47 -4.26 6.77
CA ALA A 293 -0.37 -4.31 7.73
C ALA A 293 0.95 -4.59 7.00
N GLU A 294 2.00 -3.89 7.39
CA GLU A 294 3.36 -4.25 7.04
C GLU A 294 3.93 -5.17 8.14
N LEU A 295 4.18 -6.45 7.84
CA LEU A 295 4.81 -7.39 8.78
C LEU A 295 6.33 -7.29 8.66
N VAL A 296 7.03 -6.78 9.67
CA VAL A 296 8.49 -6.54 9.60
C VAL A 296 9.31 -7.66 10.23
N VAL A 297 8.78 -8.31 11.28
CA VAL A 297 9.42 -9.44 11.96
C VAL A 297 8.41 -10.57 12.16
N SER A 298 8.83 -11.80 11.88
CA SER A 298 8.10 -13.02 12.21
C SER A 298 8.99 -14.05 12.89
N TYR A 299 8.74 -14.32 14.16
CA TYR A 299 9.44 -15.34 14.92
C TYR A 299 8.46 -16.46 15.29
N VAL A 300 8.74 -17.67 14.83
CA VAL A 300 7.86 -18.83 14.97
C VAL A 300 8.58 -19.95 15.69
N GLN A 301 7.98 -20.48 16.74
CA GLN A 301 8.40 -21.71 17.40
C GLN A 301 7.27 -22.72 17.31
N ALA A 302 7.53 -23.90 16.73
CA ALA A 302 6.48 -24.88 16.47
C ALA A 302 6.90 -26.28 16.88
N GLY A 303 6.02 -27.04 17.53
CA GLY A 303 6.26 -28.44 17.87
C GLY A 303 5.04 -29.17 18.39
N PRO A 304 5.03 -30.51 18.40
CA PRO A 304 6.19 -31.38 18.14
C PRO A 304 6.57 -31.48 16.65
N LEU A 305 7.84 -31.23 16.31
CA LEU A 305 8.41 -31.37 14.95
C LEU A 305 9.71 -32.19 14.99
N ALA A 306 10.14 -32.76 13.86
CA ALA A 306 11.49 -33.32 13.73
C ALA A 306 12.45 -32.23 13.21
N CYS A 307 13.61 -32.06 13.86
CA CYS A 307 14.59 -31.05 13.43
C CYS A 307 15.36 -31.43 12.16
N SER A 308 15.31 -32.69 11.76
CA SER A 308 15.91 -33.19 10.51
C SER A 308 15.01 -32.99 9.29
N GLU A 309 13.76 -32.59 9.48
CA GLU A 309 12.79 -32.40 8.40
C GLU A 309 12.64 -30.91 8.07
N ASP A 310 12.48 -30.61 6.78
CA ASP A 310 12.27 -29.24 6.33
C ASP A 310 10.90 -28.72 6.82
N SER A 311 10.89 -27.48 7.30
CA SER A 311 9.70 -26.78 7.81
C SER A 311 9.48 -25.45 7.08
N VAL A 312 10.15 -25.22 5.95
CA VAL A 312 10.07 -23.96 5.20
C VAL A 312 8.68 -23.77 4.57
N ASN A 313 8.21 -24.75 3.81
CA ASN A 313 6.96 -24.63 3.05
C ASN A 313 5.72 -25.05 3.86
N HIS A 314 5.84 -26.17 4.57
CA HIS A 314 4.79 -26.71 5.45
C HIS A 314 5.43 -27.22 6.74
N LEU A 315 4.68 -27.15 7.84
CA LEU A 315 4.98 -27.80 9.10
C LEU A 315 4.56 -29.27 8.98
N ASN A 316 5.44 -30.17 9.43
CA ASN A 316 5.25 -31.63 9.43
C ASN A 316 5.16 -32.15 10.87
N PRO A 317 3.98 -32.06 11.53
CA PRO A 317 3.82 -32.41 12.95
C PRO A 317 4.14 -33.87 13.21
N LEU A 318 4.90 -34.14 14.28
CA LEU A 318 4.96 -35.48 14.84
C LEU A 318 3.63 -35.77 15.56
N LEU A 319 2.96 -36.83 15.13
CA LEU A 319 1.64 -37.22 15.63
C LEU A 319 1.74 -38.22 16.79
N ALA A 320 0.61 -38.49 17.44
CA ALA A 320 0.49 -39.40 18.58
C ALA A 320 1.32 -40.70 18.43
N GLY A 321 2.21 -40.95 19.38
CA GLY A 321 3.09 -42.12 19.44
C GLY A 321 4.38 -42.00 18.62
N GLN A 322 4.52 -40.99 17.76
CA GLN A 322 5.76 -40.77 17.01
C GLN A 322 6.83 -40.12 17.88
N THR A 323 8.09 -40.32 17.51
CA THR A 323 9.28 -39.75 18.15
C THR A 323 10.10 -38.98 17.12
N ALA A 324 10.77 -37.91 17.54
CA ALA A 324 11.76 -37.27 16.67
C ALA A 324 12.91 -38.25 16.40
N LYS A 325 13.25 -38.45 15.12
CA LYS A 325 14.43 -39.22 14.74
C LYS A 325 15.69 -38.46 15.17
N ALA A 326 16.76 -39.19 15.44
CA ALA A 326 18.07 -38.58 15.69
C ALA A 326 18.50 -37.80 14.44
N GLY A 327 18.90 -36.54 14.64
CA GLY A 327 19.29 -35.65 13.55
C GLY A 327 19.15 -34.20 13.96
N GLY A 328 19.92 -33.34 13.29
CA GLY A 328 19.85 -31.89 13.43
C GLY A 328 19.39 -31.24 12.14
N PRO A 329 19.24 -29.91 12.15
CA PRO A 329 18.99 -29.16 10.93
C PRO A 329 20.11 -29.38 9.90
N ALA A 330 19.81 -29.05 8.64
CA ALA A 330 20.81 -29.07 7.58
C ALA A 330 22.04 -28.23 7.95
N GLY A 331 23.22 -28.68 7.51
CA GLY A 331 24.48 -27.96 7.74
C GLY A 331 24.44 -26.55 7.14
N THR A 332 24.92 -25.57 7.90
CA THR A 332 25.06 -24.19 7.43
C THR A 332 26.46 -24.00 6.83
N ASP A 333 26.54 -23.61 5.56
CA ASP A 333 27.80 -23.23 4.92
C ASP A 333 28.16 -21.77 5.28
N PRO A 334 29.24 -21.50 6.03
CA PRO A 334 29.62 -20.15 6.42
C PRO A 334 30.14 -19.30 5.25
N TYR A 335 30.40 -19.90 4.08
CA TYR A 335 30.82 -19.18 2.87
C TYR A 335 29.65 -18.89 1.92
N ALA A 336 28.49 -19.51 2.13
CA ALA A 336 27.29 -19.19 1.38
C ALA A 336 26.71 -17.86 1.85
N THR A 337 26.39 -16.96 0.91
CA THR A 337 25.71 -15.71 1.20
C THR A 337 24.20 -15.89 1.07
N GLY A 338 23.44 -15.35 2.02
CA GLY A 338 21.98 -15.27 1.93
C GLY A 338 21.20 -16.45 2.53
N SER A 339 21.82 -17.41 3.23
CA SER A 339 21.10 -18.40 4.03
C SER A 339 20.93 -17.93 5.48
N ALA A 340 19.79 -18.25 6.10
CA ALA A 340 19.64 -18.10 7.55
C ALA A 340 20.23 -19.31 8.26
N THR A 341 20.82 -19.10 9.44
CA THR A 341 21.28 -20.21 10.28
C THR A 341 20.09 -21.09 10.65
N ALA A 342 20.20 -22.38 10.37
CA ALA A 342 19.15 -23.33 10.71
C ALA A 342 19.16 -23.60 12.22
N LEU A 343 18.03 -23.34 12.87
CA LEU A 343 17.84 -23.48 14.31
C LEU A 343 16.95 -24.69 14.61
N CYS A 344 17.15 -25.29 15.78
CA CYS A 344 16.30 -26.36 16.31
C CYS A 344 16.25 -26.22 17.83
N GLY A 345 15.05 -26.32 18.40
CA GLY A 345 14.83 -26.29 19.84
C GLY A 345 14.37 -27.65 20.37
N SER A 346 14.43 -27.81 21.69
CA SER A 346 13.78 -28.93 22.38
C SER A 346 12.41 -28.50 22.90
N LEU A 347 11.37 -29.29 22.61
CA LEU A 347 10.04 -29.09 23.16
C LEU A 347 10.02 -29.54 24.63
N ALA A 348 9.72 -28.61 25.53
CA ALA A 348 9.61 -28.89 26.95
C ALA A 348 8.52 -29.95 27.23
N THR A 349 8.82 -30.93 28.09
CA THR A 349 7.85 -31.94 28.53
C THR A 349 6.65 -31.33 29.25
N SER A 350 6.84 -30.20 29.94
CA SER A 350 5.77 -29.43 30.59
C SER A 350 4.81 -28.75 29.62
N ALA A 351 5.19 -28.60 28.34
CA ALA A 351 4.33 -28.04 27.30
C ALA A 351 3.42 -29.10 26.65
N GLN A 352 3.64 -30.39 26.94
CA GLN A 352 2.88 -31.50 26.38
C GLN A 352 1.74 -31.94 27.31
N PRO A 353 0.64 -32.50 26.77
CA PRO A 353 -0.44 -33.03 27.59
C PRO A 353 0.01 -34.23 28.42
N LYS A 354 -0.52 -34.34 29.64
CA LYS A 354 -0.27 -35.46 30.56
C LYS A 354 -1.37 -36.50 30.46
N VAL A 355 -1.30 -37.36 29.44
CA VAL A 355 -2.26 -38.42 29.12
C VAL A 355 -1.61 -39.79 28.97
#